data_AF-A0A951AWC4-F1
#
_entry.id   AF-A0A951AWC4-F1
#
_cell.length_a   1.000
_cell.length_b   1.000
_cell.length_c   1.000
_cell.angle_alpha   90.00
_cell.angle_beta   90.00
_cell.angle_gamma   90.00
#
_symmetry.space_group_name_H-M   'P 1'
#
loop_
_entity.id
_entity.type
_entity.pdbx_description
1 polymer ?
#
loop_
_entity_poly.entity_id
_entity_poly.type
_entity_poly.pdbx_seq_one_letter_code
_entity_poly.pdbx_strand_id
1 'polypeptide(L)'
;MGDQSTVATRDRIIDAAMELFSEHGYRGTSITRIEKAAGLSPGAGGIYHHFPSKEALLTAGVERQLSRLAALRDIRRLFANLGDLRTELTIAARYVLAELDQEAQLLRLLASEARHGPKILTDAVVQVVDLTYREFAEWIIDRSGSVVSCEQADAIATIGLGALISARLLPNLLGTAHSEVDDSAIVETWVSALEHLLTTVRPHVTA
;
A
#
# COMPACT_ATOMS: atom_id res chain seq x y z
N MET A 1 12.92 -31.89 -10.22
CA MET A 1 13.60 -30.71 -10.80
C MET A 1 12.68 -29.82 -11.67
N GLY A 2 11.41 -30.18 -11.94
CA GLY A 2 10.50 -29.37 -12.77
C GLY A 2 9.71 -28.25 -12.04
N ASP A 3 9.70 -28.25 -10.71
CA ASP A 3 8.87 -27.33 -9.91
C ASP A 3 9.47 -25.91 -9.84
N GLN A 4 10.79 -25.79 -9.62
CA GLN A 4 11.48 -24.48 -9.54
C GLN A 4 11.45 -23.70 -10.87
N SER A 5 11.51 -24.37 -12.02
CA SER A 5 11.43 -23.71 -13.34
C SER A 5 10.02 -23.19 -13.66
N THR A 6 8.99 -23.86 -13.11
CA THR A 6 7.59 -23.50 -13.31
C THR A 6 7.22 -22.32 -12.41
N VAL A 7 7.67 -22.32 -11.15
CA VAL A 7 7.54 -21.19 -10.21
C VAL A 7 8.24 -19.94 -10.75
N ALA A 8 9.50 -20.06 -11.19
CA ALA A 8 10.24 -18.93 -11.75
C ALA A 8 9.63 -18.37 -13.05
N THR A 9 8.89 -19.18 -13.82
CA THR A 9 8.17 -18.70 -15.01
C THR A 9 6.86 -18.03 -14.61
N ARG A 10 6.14 -18.59 -13.65
CA ARG A 10 4.91 -18.01 -13.11
C ARG A 10 5.16 -16.60 -12.56
N ASP A 11 6.24 -16.41 -11.80
CA ASP A 11 6.58 -15.11 -11.21
C ASP A 11 6.95 -14.07 -12.28
N ARG A 12 7.75 -14.44 -13.28
CA ARG A 12 8.07 -13.55 -14.42
C ARG A 12 6.83 -13.10 -15.18
N ILE A 13 5.84 -13.98 -15.35
CA ILE A 13 4.56 -13.63 -15.97
C ILE A 13 3.81 -12.60 -15.12
N ILE A 14 3.78 -12.78 -13.80
CA ILE A 14 3.13 -11.83 -12.89
C ILE A 14 3.84 -10.47 -12.95
N ASP A 15 5.17 -10.44 -12.85
CA ASP A 15 5.96 -9.21 -12.88
C ASP A 15 5.68 -8.40 -14.16
N ALA A 16 5.81 -9.06 -15.33
CA ALA A 16 5.56 -8.46 -16.62
C ALA A 16 4.11 -7.96 -16.78
N ALA A 17 3.14 -8.72 -16.25
CA ALA A 17 1.73 -8.35 -16.33
C ALA A 17 1.42 -7.13 -15.46
N MET A 18 1.90 -7.11 -14.21
CA MET A 18 1.66 -5.99 -13.28
C MET A 18 2.30 -4.70 -13.80
N GLU A 19 3.47 -4.79 -14.41
CA GLU A 19 4.12 -3.64 -15.05
C GLU A 19 3.27 -3.10 -16.20
N LEU A 20 2.91 -3.94 -17.16
CA LEU A 20 2.09 -3.53 -18.30
C LEU A 20 0.70 -3.03 -17.89
N PHE A 21 0.08 -3.64 -16.88
CA PHE A 21 -1.20 -3.17 -16.35
C PHE A 21 -1.08 -1.77 -15.75
N SER A 22 0.01 -1.48 -15.03
CA SER A 22 0.23 -0.15 -14.45
C SER A 22 0.49 0.95 -15.49
N GLU A 23 1.08 0.60 -16.63
CA GLU A 23 1.45 1.56 -17.69
C GLU A 23 0.34 1.76 -18.71
N HIS A 24 -0.39 0.72 -19.06
CA HIS A 24 -1.36 0.72 -20.15
C HIS A 24 -2.80 0.45 -19.70
N GLY A 25 -3.01 0.29 -18.40
CA GLY A 25 -4.26 -0.20 -17.83
C GLY A 25 -4.46 -1.70 -18.09
N TYR A 26 -5.39 -2.30 -17.34
CA TYR A 26 -5.79 -3.69 -17.49
C TYR A 26 -6.40 -3.93 -18.88
N ARG A 27 -7.29 -3.05 -19.34
CA ARG A 27 -7.97 -3.20 -20.64
C ARG A 27 -7.04 -2.99 -21.83
N GLY A 28 -6.10 -2.04 -21.75
CA GLY A 28 -5.14 -1.71 -22.81
C GLY A 28 -4.00 -2.72 -22.99
N THR A 29 -3.91 -3.70 -22.10
CA THR A 29 -2.88 -4.74 -22.12
C THR A 29 -3.40 -6.04 -22.73
N SER A 30 -2.74 -6.51 -23.80
CA SER A 30 -3.05 -7.80 -24.44
C SER A 30 -2.20 -8.93 -23.88
N ILE A 31 -2.74 -10.15 -23.91
CA ILE A 31 -2.03 -11.37 -23.52
C ILE A 31 -0.71 -11.54 -24.28
N THR A 32 -0.74 -11.32 -25.60
CA THR A 32 0.46 -11.41 -26.46
C THR A 32 1.56 -10.44 -26.03
N ARG A 33 1.20 -9.24 -25.54
CA ARG A 33 2.18 -8.27 -25.02
C ARG A 33 2.81 -8.78 -23.71
N ILE A 34 2.00 -9.36 -22.83
CA ILE A 34 2.47 -9.96 -21.57
C ILE A 34 3.39 -11.16 -21.86
N GLU A 35 3.00 -12.06 -22.76
CA GLU A 35 3.84 -13.20 -23.17
C GLU A 35 5.21 -12.73 -23.67
N LYS A 36 5.22 -11.72 -24.56
CA LYS A 36 6.47 -11.15 -25.06
C LYS A 36 7.34 -10.58 -23.93
N ALA A 37 6.75 -9.81 -23.02
CA ALA A 37 7.47 -9.19 -21.91
C ALA A 37 7.99 -10.23 -20.90
N ALA A 38 7.23 -11.30 -20.67
CA ALA A 38 7.60 -12.42 -19.81
C ALA A 38 8.63 -13.39 -20.46
N GLY A 39 9.08 -13.11 -21.68
CA GLY A 39 10.01 -13.99 -22.41
C GLY A 39 9.39 -15.30 -22.90
N LEU A 40 8.07 -15.33 -23.09
CA LEU A 40 7.34 -16.41 -23.74
C LEU A 40 7.16 -16.13 -25.23
N SER A 41 6.89 -17.19 -26.01
CA SER A 41 6.51 -17.07 -27.42
C SER A 41 5.17 -16.34 -27.56
N PRO A 42 5.13 -15.15 -28.18
CA PRO A 42 3.90 -14.36 -28.26
C PRO A 42 2.83 -15.09 -29.09
N GLY A 43 1.61 -15.18 -28.57
CA GLY A 43 0.46 -15.83 -29.22
C GLY A 43 0.48 -17.35 -29.15
N ALA A 44 1.47 -17.97 -28.50
CA ALA A 44 1.56 -19.43 -28.36
C ALA A 44 0.62 -19.98 -27.28
N GLY A 45 -0.01 -19.12 -26.48
CA GLY A 45 -0.89 -19.52 -25.38
C GLY A 45 -0.14 -20.07 -24.17
N GLY A 46 1.18 -19.86 -24.10
CA GLY A 46 2.02 -20.34 -23.00
C GLY A 46 1.59 -19.78 -21.64
N ILE A 47 0.99 -18.59 -21.63
CA ILE A 47 0.43 -17.97 -20.43
C ILE A 47 -0.70 -18.81 -19.81
N TYR A 48 -1.51 -19.46 -20.65
CA TYR A 48 -2.72 -20.17 -20.22
C TYR A 48 -2.43 -21.47 -19.48
N HIS A 49 -1.19 -21.97 -19.56
CA HIS A 49 -0.71 -23.06 -18.72
C HIS A 49 -0.52 -22.65 -17.26
N HIS A 50 -0.29 -21.36 -16.99
CA HIS A 50 -0.07 -20.83 -15.64
C HIS A 50 -1.29 -20.10 -15.09
N PHE A 51 -2.03 -19.40 -15.97
CA PHE A 51 -3.18 -18.58 -15.59
C PHE A 51 -4.33 -18.80 -16.58
N PRO A 52 -5.49 -19.30 -16.14
CA PRO A 52 -6.60 -19.63 -17.04
C PRO A 52 -7.20 -18.40 -17.73
N SER A 53 -6.95 -17.19 -17.22
CA SER A 53 -7.42 -15.94 -17.82
C SER A 53 -6.52 -14.77 -17.46
N LYS A 54 -6.66 -13.65 -18.19
CA LYS A 54 -6.03 -12.36 -17.86
C LYS A 54 -6.46 -11.85 -16.48
N GLU A 55 -7.70 -12.14 -16.10
CA GLU A 55 -8.26 -11.79 -14.79
C GLU A 55 -7.62 -12.63 -13.67
N ALA A 56 -7.47 -13.94 -13.88
CA ALA A 56 -6.79 -14.81 -12.90
C ALA A 56 -5.33 -14.39 -12.68
N LEU A 57 -4.66 -13.91 -13.73
CA LEU A 57 -3.32 -13.32 -13.65
C LEU A 57 -3.31 -12.01 -12.84
N LEU A 58 -4.27 -11.12 -13.09
CA LEU A 58 -4.43 -9.89 -12.30
C LEU A 58 -4.67 -10.22 -10.82
N THR A 59 -5.60 -11.13 -10.51
CA THR A 59 -5.90 -11.57 -9.15
C THR A 59 -4.65 -12.10 -8.46
N ALA A 60 -3.89 -12.99 -9.12
CA ALA A 60 -2.66 -13.53 -8.56
C ALA A 60 -1.59 -12.45 -8.29
N GLY A 61 -1.47 -11.45 -9.17
CA GLY A 61 -0.56 -10.32 -8.97
C GLY A 61 -0.95 -9.44 -7.80
N VAL A 62 -2.25 -9.13 -7.68
CA VAL A 62 -2.81 -8.33 -6.57
C VAL A 62 -2.66 -9.07 -5.25
N GLU A 63 -3.03 -10.36 -5.19
CA GLU A 63 -2.88 -11.19 -3.99
C GLU A 63 -1.41 -11.26 -3.53
N ARG A 64 -0.47 -11.39 -4.47
CA ARG A 64 0.96 -11.38 -4.15
C ARG A 64 1.39 -10.06 -3.52
N GLN A 65 0.92 -8.93 -4.05
CA GLN A 65 1.23 -7.61 -3.50
C GLN A 65 0.59 -7.38 -2.13
N LEU A 66 -0.68 -7.77 -1.97
CA LEU A 66 -1.38 -7.74 -0.68
C LEU A 66 -0.67 -8.59 0.38
N SER A 67 -0.19 -9.77 0.00
CA SER A 67 0.57 -10.66 0.89
C SER A 67 1.90 -10.02 1.33
N ARG A 68 2.58 -9.32 0.41
CA ARG A 68 3.80 -8.57 0.73
C ARG A 68 3.53 -7.43 1.71
N LEU A 69 2.49 -6.64 1.46
CA LEU A 69 2.04 -5.58 2.36
C LEU A 69 1.69 -6.12 3.76
N ALA A 70 1.03 -7.27 3.84
CA ALA A 70 0.73 -7.93 5.10
C ALA A 70 2.00 -8.35 5.86
N ALA A 71 2.99 -8.95 5.19
CA ALA A 71 4.24 -9.37 5.82
C ALA A 71 5.05 -8.18 6.37
N LEU A 72 5.06 -7.04 5.68
CA LEU A 72 5.78 -5.85 6.14
C LEU A 72 5.07 -5.18 7.35
N ARG A 73 3.74 -5.32 7.47
CA ARG A 73 2.99 -4.87 8.67
C ARG A 73 3.39 -5.64 9.94
N ASP A 74 3.65 -6.94 9.83
CA ASP A 74 4.13 -7.72 10.98
C ASP A 74 5.46 -7.18 11.49
N ILE A 75 6.36 -6.77 10.59
CA ILE A 75 7.62 -6.10 10.94
C ILE A 75 7.36 -4.75 11.60
N ARG A 76 6.40 -3.96 11.09
CA ARG A 76 6.01 -2.69 11.72
C ARG A 76 5.59 -2.84 13.18
N ARG A 77 4.82 -3.89 13.50
CA ARG A 77 4.38 -4.18 14.88
C ARG A 77 5.55 -4.49 15.82
N LEU A 78 6.69 -4.98 15.30
CA LEU A 78 7.90 -5.16 16.10
C LEU A 78 8.52 -3.83 16.54
N PHE A 79 8.24 -2.72 15.85
CA PHE A 79 8.71 -1.39 16.24
C PHE A 79 7.79 -0.67 17.23
N ALA A 80 6.57 -1.17 17.44
CA ALA A 80 5.70 -0.67 18.51
C ALA A 80 6.29 -1.08 19.87
N ASN A 81 6.40 -0.13 20.80
CA ASN A 81 7.00 -0.27 22.13
C ASN A 81 8.53 -0.26 22.18
N LEU A 82 9.21 0.29 21.16
CA LEU A 82 10.67 0.39 21.14
C LEU A 82 11.24 1.59 21.91
N GLY A 83 10.42 2.53 22.37
CA GLY A 83 10.93 3.67 23.12
C GLY A 83 9.93 4.80 23.32
N ASP A 84 10.43 6.03 23.16
CA ASP A 84 9.62 7.24 23.27
C ASP A 84 8.72 7.43 22.04
N LEU A 85 7.59 8.14 22.24
CA LEU A 85 6.56 8.36 21.24
C LEU A 85 7.12 8.95 19.93
N ARG A 86 8.08 9.87 20.04
CA ARG A 86 8.64 10.58 18.89
C ARG A 86 9.42 9.62 17.99
N THR A 87 10.19 8.72 18.58
CA THR A 87 10.93 7.67 17.85
C THR A 87 9.98 6.73 17.11
N GLU A 88 8.92 6.26 17.78
CA GLU A 88 7.92 5.37 17.17
C GLU A 88 7.21 6.03 15.99
N LEU A 89 6.78 7.28 16.15
CA LEU A 89 6.16 8.09 15.09
C LEU A 89 7.14 8.31 13.92
N THR A 90 8.42 8.57 14.20
CA THR A 90 9.43 8.79 13.15
C THR A 90 9.63 7.53 12.30
N ILE A 91 9.72 6.36 12.93
CA ILE A 91 9.86 5.08 12.22
C ILE A 91 8.60 4.81 11.40
N ALA A 92 7.41 5.00 12.00
CA ALA A 92 6.14 4.79 11.30
C ALA A 92 6.01 5.68 10.06
N ALA A 93 6.34 6.96 10.17
CA ALA A 93 6.25 7.91 9.06
C ALA A 93 7.20 7.53 7.90
N ARG A 94 8.47 7.27 8.21
CA ARG A 94 9.48 6.86 7.21
C ARG A 94 9.09 5.57 6.52
N TYR A 95 8.61 4.60 7.29
CA TYR A 95 8.14 3.33 6.75
C TYR A 95 6.95 3.54 5.82
N VAL A 96 5.92 4.28 6.22
CA VAL A 96 4.74 4.55 5.38
C VAL A 96 5.12 5.26 4.08
N LEU A 97 5.99 6.28 4.14
CA LEU A 97 6.46 6.98 2.94
C LEU A 97 7.23 6.03 2.00
N ALA A 98 8.16 5.24 2.54
CA ALA A 98 8.93 4.28 1.76
C ALA A 98 8.04 3.22 1.11
N GLU A 99 7.06 2.68 1.84
CA GLU A 99 6.10 1.70 1.32
C GLU A 99 5.25 2.28 0.19
N LEU A 100 4.76 3.52 0.33
CA LEU A 100 4.00 4.18 -0.72
C LEU A 100 4.84 4.43 -1.98
N ASP A 101 6.14 4.65 -1.83
CA ASP A 101 7.07 4.80 -2.96
C ASP A 101 7.38 3.46 -3.63
N GLN A 102 7.58 2.39 -2.84
CA GLN A 102 7.79 1.03 -3.36
C GLN A 102 6.56 0.52 -4.12
N GLU A 103 5.37 0.84 -3.63
CA GLU A 103 4.09 0.36 -4.16
C GLU A 103 3.42 1.33 -5.13
N ALA A 104 4.15 2.37 -5.58
CA ALA A 104 3.62 3.38 -6.50
C ALA A 104 3.04 2.77 -7.79
N GLN A 105 3.61 1.65 -8.27
CA GLN A 105 3.11 0.93 -9.43
C GLN A 105 1.72 0.33 -9.20
N LEU A 106 1.51 -0.33 -8.05
CA LEU A 106 0.21 -0.85 -7.65
C LEU A 106 -0.78 0.31 -7.45
N LEU A 107 -0.39 1.38 -6.76
CA LEU A 107 -1.26 2.54 -6.55
C LEU A 107 -1.71 3.19 -7.86
N ARG A 108 -0.82 3.32 -8.85
CA ARG A 108 -1.17 3.79 -10.20
C ARG A 108 -2.14 2.86 -10.91
N LEU A 109 -1.90 1.55 -10.86
CA LEU A 109 -2.81 0.56 -11.41
C LEU A 109 -4.22 0.71 -10.80
N LEU A 110 -4.29 0.73 -9.47
CA LEU A 110 -5.54 0.87 -8.71
C LEU A 110 -6.27 2.17 -9.06
N ALA A 111 -5.55 3.30 -9.12
CA ALA A 111 -6.13 4.60 -9.49
C ALA A 111 -6.62 4.62 -10.95
N SER A 112 -5.87 4.03 -11.88
CA SER A 112 -6.24 3.97 -13.31
C SER A 112 -7.51 3.15 -13.54
N GLU A 113 -7.75 2.14 -12.70
CA GLU A 113 -8.86 1.20 -12.81
C GLU A 113 -10.02 1.51 -11.85
N ALA A 114 -9.91 2.51 -10.97
CA ALA A 114 -10.88 2.80 -9.90
C ALA A 114 -12.34 2.99 -10.37
N ARG A 115 -12.58 3.40 -11.62
CA ARG A 115 -13.94 3.61 -12.17
C ARG A 115 -14.51 2.42 -12.95
N HIS A 116 -13.65 1.60 -13.57
CA HIS A 116 -14.10 0.59 -14.56
C HIS A 116 -13.30 -0.72 -14.52
N GLY A 117 -12.46 -0.88 -13.50
CA GLY A 117 -11.60 -2.02 -13.28
C GLY A 117 -12.33 -3.25 -12.77
N PRO A 118 -11.68 -4.42 -12.80
CA PRO A 118 -12.17 -5.61 -12.13
C PRO A 118 -12.42 -5.35 -10.64
N LYS A 119 -13.53 -5.86 -10.08
CA LYS A 119 -13.92 -5.64 -8.69
C LYS A 119 -12.82 -6.00 -7.68
N ILE A 120 -12.02 -7.02 -7.98
CA ILE A 120 -10.88 -7.44 -7.15
C ILE A 120 -9.91 -6.28 -6.84
N LEU A 121 -9.73 -5.33 -7.76
CA LEU A 121 -8.87 -4.17 -7.53
C LEU A 121 -9.50 -3.19 -6.53
N THR A 122 -10.81 -2.93 -6.67
CA THR A 122 -11.55 -2.08 -5.73
C THR A 122 -11.60 -2.70 -4.34
N ASP A 123 -11.89 -4.00 -4.24
CA ASP A 123 -11.98 -4.72 -2.97
C ASP A 123 -10.62 -4.77 -2.27
N ALA A 124 -9.54 -5.00 -3.02
CA ALA A 124 -8.17 -4.97 -2.50
C ALA A 124 -7.79 -3.58 -1.93
N VAL A 125 -8.14 -2.49 -2.62
CA VAL A 125 -7.89 -1.12 -2.14
C VAL A 125 -8.59 -0.88 -0.82
N VAL A 126 -9.90 -1.15 -0.78
CA VAL A 126 -10.73 -0.92 0.41
C VAL A 126 -10.16 -1.71 1.59
N GLN A 127 -9.82 -2.98 1.38
CA GLN A 127 -9.24 -3.82 2.43
C GLN A 127 -7.90 -3.30 2.94
N VAL A 128 -7.00 -2.85 2.05
CA VAL A 128 -5.70 -2.30 2.45
C VAL A 128 -5.87 -1.01 3.23
N VAL A 129 -6.72 -0.12 2.75
CA VAL A 129 -7.01 1.17 3.38
C VAL A 129 -7.61 0.94 4.76
N ASP A 130 -8.75 0.26 4.85
CA ASP A 130 -9.48 0.04 6.10
C ASP A 130 -8.59 -0.59 7.18
N LEU A 131 -7.81 -1.60 6.80
CA LEU A 131 -6.90 -2.26 7.73
C LEU A 131 -5.78 -1.33 8.20
N THR A 132 -5.20 -0.52 7.31
CA THR A 132 -4.09 0.38 7.66
C THR A 132 -4.54 1.47 8.64
N TYR A 133 -5.71 2.07 8.40
CA TYR A 133 -6.29 3.07 9.29
C TYR A 133 -6.67 2.47 10.64
N ARG A 134 -7.33 1.30 10.64
CA ARG A 134 -7.71 0.60 11.87
C ARG A 134 -6.51 0.25 12.73
N GLU A 135 -5.46 -0.35 12.16
CA GLU A 135 -4.26 -0.72 12.92
C GLU A 135 -3.57 0.49 13.56
N PHE A 136 -3.59 1.64 12.88
CA PHE A 136 -3.00 2.85 13.44
C PHE A 136 -3.86 3.46 14.54
N ALA A 137 -5.19 3.41 14.41
CA ALA A 137 -6.11 3.79 15.47
C ALA A 137 -5.96 2.87 16.70
N GLU A 138 -5.88 1.56 16.50
CA GLU A 138 -5.61 0.58 17.58
C GLU A 138 -4.28 0.87 18.28
N TRP A 139 -3.21 1.11 17.52
CA TRP A 139 -1.93 1.51 18.08
C TRP A 139 -2.01 2.81 18.91
N ILE A 140 -2.75 3.82 18.44
CA ILE A 140 -2.98 5.08 19.19
C ILE A 140 -3.67 4.79 20.53
N ILE A 141 -4.73 3.97 20.51
CA ILE A 141 -5.49 3.61 21.71
C ILE A 141 -4.59 2.92 22.72
N ASP A 142 -3.89 1.86 22.29
CA ASP A 142 -2.98 1.09 23.14
C ASP A 142 -1.87 1.97 23.71
N ARG A 143 -1.23 2.77 22.87
CA ARG A 143 -0.10 3.63 23.24
C ARG A 143 -0.50 4.74 24.21
N SER A 144 -1.75 5.22 24.13
CA SER A 144 -2.30 6.23 25.03
C SER A 144 -2.72 5.68 26.39
N GLY A 145 -2.65 4.36 26.61
CA GLY A 145 -3.22 3.72 27.80
C GLY A 145 -4.74 3.83 27.84
N SER A 146 -5.40 3.75 26.68
CA SER A 146 -6.85 3.91 26.50
C SER A 146 -7.44 5.26 26.93
N VAL A 147 -6.62 6.31 27.00
CA VAL A 147 -7.09 7.68 27.29
C VAL A 147 -7.82 8.29 26.09
N VAL A 148 -7.37 7.95 24.88
CA VAL A 148 -7.98 8.39 23.61
C VAL A 148 -9.17 7.49 23.29
N SER A 149 -10.34 8.07 22.96
CA SER A 149 -11.51 7.28 22.54
C SER A 149 -11.33 6.71 21.13
N CYS A 150 -12.11 5.67 20.77
CA CYS A 150 -12.06 5.11 19.42
C CYS A 150 -12.34 6.15 18.33
N GLU A 151 -13.34 7.02 18.53
CA GLU A 151 -13.68 8.10 17.60
C GLU A 151 -12.51 9.08 17.40
N GLN A 152 -11.84 9.45 18.49
CA GLN A 152 -10.66 10.32 18.42
C GLN A 152 -9.49 9.62 17.75
N ALA A 153 -9.25 8.35 18.06
CA ALA A 153 -8.18 7.57 17.44
C ALA A 153 -8.40 7.44 15.93
N ASP A 154 -9.63 7.17 15.49
CA ASP A 154 -10.00 7.12 14.07
C ASP A 154 -9.79 8.48 13.38
N ALA A 155 -10.16 9.58 14.04
CA ALA A 155 -9.94 10.93 13.50
C ALA A 155 -8.45 11.27 13.38
N ILE A 156 -7.65 10.97 14.41
CA ILE A 156 -6.20 11.16 14.41
C ILE A 156 -5.55 10.28 13.34
N ALA A 157 -5.97 9.03 13.20
CA ALA A 157 -5.47 8.13 12.18
C ALA A 157 -5.80 8.64 10.77
N THR A 158 -7.04 9.11 10.57
CA THR A 158 -7.52 9.70 9.31
C THR A 158 -6.65 10.87 8.88
N ILE A 159 -6.40 11.82 9.78
CA ILE A 159 -5.59 13.01 9.49
C ILE A 159 -4.12 12.65 9.34
N GLY A 160 -3.58 11.84 10.26
CA GLY A 160 -2.18 11.45 10.29
C GLY A 160 -1.77 10.65 9.06
N LEU A 161 -2.39 9.49 8.82
CA LEU A 161 -2.07 8.68 7.64
C LEU A 161 -2.48 9.40 6.35
N GLY A 162 -3.60 10.11 6.35
CA GLY A 162 -4.07 10.88 5.20
C GLY A 162 -3.04 11.90 4.69
N ALA A 163 -2.33 12.57 5.60
CA ALA A 163 -1.26 13.51 5.25
C ALA A 163 -0.09 12.81 4.52
N LEU A 164 0.39 11.67 5.03
CA LEU A 164 1.49 10.90 4.41
C LEU A 164 1.06 10.28 3.08
N ILE A 165 -0.14 9.73 3.03
CA ILE A 165 -0.72 9.17 1.81
C ILE A 165 -0.85 10.27 0.76
N SER A 166 -1.40 11.43 1.10
CA SER A 166 -1.53 12.56 0.16
C SER A 166 -0.18 13.05 -0.36
N ALA A 167 0.83 13.13 0.53
CA ALA A 167 2.18 13.56 0.17
C ALA A 167 2.86 12.67 -0.89
N ARG A 168 2.45 11.40 -1.01
CA ARG A 168 2.99 10.47 -2.02
C ARG A 168 2.04 10.12 -3.14
N LEU A 169 0.77 9.94 -2.84
CA LEU A 169 -0.23 9.54 -3.80
C LEU A 169 -0.40 10.61 -4.88
N LEU A 170 -0.48 11.89 -4.52
CA LEU A 170 -0.68 12.96 -5.51
C LEU A 170 0.50 13.09 -6.48
N PRO A 171 1.77 13.18 -6.04
CA PRO A 171 2.90 13.22 -6.96
C PRO A 171 3.02 11.97 -7.84
N ASN A 172 2.80 10.77 -7.27
CA ASN A 172 2.88 9.51 -8.01
C ASN A 172 1.75 9.37 -9.05
N LEU A 173 0.59 9.98 -8.83
CA LEU A 173 -0.54 9.95 -9.78
C LEU A 173 -0.50 11.09 -10.80
N LEU A 174 -0.11 12.29 -10.39
CA LEU A 174 -0.16 13.50 -11.22
C LEU A 174 1.17 13.80 -11.92
N GLY A 175 2.24 13.08 -11.58
CA GLY A 175 3.58 13.32 -12.14
C GLY A 175 4.16 14.70 -11.78
N THR A 176 3.55 15.40 -10.82
CA THR A 176 3.93 16.74 -10.41
C THR A 176 3.88 16.82 -8.88
N ALA A 177 5.01 17.19 -8.27
CA ALA A 177 5.03 17.52 -6.85
C ALA A 177 4.48 18.94 -6.66
N HIS A 178 3.52 19.13 -5.75
CA HIS A 178 3.01 20.46 -5.40
C HIS A 178 4.10 21.36 -4.77
N SER A 179 5.17 20.77 -4.24
CA SER A 179 6.35 21.41 -3.66
C SER A 179 7.48 20.37 -3.48
N GLU A 180 8.74 20.74 -3.69
CA GLU A 180 9.93 19.92 -3.38
C GLU A 180 10.20 19.89 -1.87
N VAL A 181 9.20 19.50 -1.05
CA VAL A 181 9.44 19.33 0.39
C VAL A 181 10.21 18.04 0.60
N ASP A 182 11.36 18.13 1.26
CA ASP A 182 12.14 16.94 1.63
C ASP A 182 11.39 16.05 2.64
N ASP A 183 11.62 14.75 2.53
CA ASP A 183 11.01 13.73 3.41
C ASP A 183 11.33 13.99 4.87
N SER A 184 12.53 14.48 5.17
CA SER A 184 12.93 14.79 6.55
C SER A 184 12.02 15.87 7.15
N ALA A 185 11.70 16.91 6.37
CA ALA A 185 10.82 17.99 6.80
C ALA A 185 9.37 17.52 6.94
N ILE A 186 8.89 16.65 6.03
CA ILE A 186 7.57 16.02 6.13
C ILE A 186 7.48 15.19 7.41
N VAL A 187 8.45 14.31 7.65
CA VAL A 187 8.48 13.43 8.82
C VAL A 187 8.55 14.24 10.11
N GLU A 188 9.45 15.22 10.21
CA GLU A 188 9.59 16.04 11.42
C GLU A 188 8.30 16.80 11.75
N THR A 189 7.68 17.42 10.74
CA THR A 189 6.42 18.15 10.90
C THR A 189 5.29 17.22 11.31
N TRP A 190 5.18 16.07 10.66
CA TRP A 190 4.15 15.07 10.95
C TRP A 190 4.27 14.51 12.37
N VAL A 191 5.50 14.17 12.77
CA VAL A 191 5.80 13.68 14.13
C VAL A 191 5.41 14.73 15.16
N SER A 192 5.82 15.99 14.97
CA SER A 192 5.47 17.06 15.90
C SER A 192 3.96 17.29 16.00
N ALA A 193 3.24 17.21 14.90
CA ALA A 193 1.78 17.40 14.87
C ALA A 193 1.07 16.27 15.62
N LEU A 194 1.42 15.01 15.37
CA LEU A 194 0.82 13.87 16.06
C LEU A 194 1.21 13.79 17.53
N GLU A 195 2.45 14.07 17.87
CA GLU A 195 2.90 14.16 19.26
C GLU A 195 2.08 15.20 20.04
N HIS A 196 1.84 16.37 19.43
CA HIS A 196 0.98 17.39 20.02
C HIS A 196 -0.48 16.93 20.16
N LEU A 197 -1.05 16.31 19.12
CA LEU A 197 -2.43 15.79 19.18
C LEU A 197 -2.59 14.75 20.28
N LEU A 198 -1.66 13.80 20.39
CA LEU A 198 -1.72 12.71 21.37
C LEU A 198 -1.48 13.18 22.81
N THR A 199 -0.73 14.26 23.01
CA THR A 199 -0.45 14.82 24.35
C THR A 199 -1.47 15.85 24.82
N THR A 200 -2.24 16.44 23.90
CA THR A 200 -3.29 17.43 24.22
C THR A 200 -4.67 16.84 24.41
N VAL A 201 -4.89 15.56 24.05
CA VAL A 201 -6.16 14.87 24.31
C VAL A 201 -6.41 14.81 25.82
N ARG A 202 -7.53 15.41 26.26
CA ARG A 202 -7.99 15.31 27.65
C ARG A 202 -8.75 13.99 27.84
N PRO A 203 -8.60 13.33 29.01
CA PRO A 203 -9.36 12.12 29.31
C PRO A 203 -10.86 12.40 29.25
N HIS A 204 -11.61 11.46 28.68
CA HIS A 204 -13.07 11.48 28.69
C HIS A 204 -13.56 11.57 30.15
N VAL A 205 -14.14 12.71 30.53
CA VAL A 205 -14.95 12.78 31.74
C VAL A 205 -16.31 12.20 31.35
N THR A 206 -16.55 10.94 31.67
CA THR A 206 -17.90 10.38 31.69
C THR A 206 -18.68 11.13 32.78
N ALA A 207 -19.62 11.97 32.36
CA ALA A 207 -20.63 12.59 33.23
C ALA A 207 -21.70 11.56 33.62
#